data_AF-A0A442JQ81-F1
#
_entry.id   AF-A0A442JQ81-F1
#
_cell.length_a   1.000
_cell.length_b   1.000
_cell.length_c   1.000
_cell.angle_alpha   90.00
_cell.angle_beta   90.00
_cell.angle_gamma   90.00
#
_symmetry.space_group_name_H-M   'P 1'
#
loop_
_entity.id
_entity.type
_entity.pdbx_description
1 polymer ?
#
loop_
_entity_poly.entity_id
_entity_poly.type
_entity_poly.pdbx_seq_one_letter_code
_entity_poly.pdbx_strand_id
1 'polypeptide(L)'
;MLKMSRTALYELVWSRPMTEIAREFGIRDQHVAQACDYHDIARPRAGHWQKVNHGKAVERVTLSNDTFSPDDIVIIDSAGWEIAPALQDTAHETARRPSAP
;
A
#
# COMPACT_ATOMS: atom_id res chain seq x y z
N MET A 1 -3.26 -14.13 2.99
CA MET A 1 -2.13 -13.83 2.09
C MET A 1 -2.70 -13.18 0.83
N LEU A 2 -2.11 -12.05 0.42
CA LEU A 2 -2.42 -11.29 -0.78
C LEU A 2 -1.26 -11.46 -1.76
N LYS A 3 -1.53 -11.80 -3.02
CA LYS A 3 -0.51 -11.89 -4.07
C LYS A 3 -1.10 -11.38 -5.39
N MET A 4 -0.57 -10.29 -5.90
CA MET A 4 -1.04 -9.67 -7.16
C MET A 4 0.02 -8.76 -7.77
N SER A 5 -0.18 -8.31 -9.00
CA SER A 5 0.71 -7.32 -9.60
C SER A 5 0.60 -5.96 -8.92
N ARG A 6 1.63 -5.14 -9.08
CA ARG A 6 1.71 -3.77 -8.57
C ARG A 6 0.53 -2.92 -9.04
N THR A 7 0.18 -3.04 -10.33
CA THR A 7 -0.99 -2.36 -10.90
C THR A 7 -2.29 -2.84 -10.26
N ALA A 8 -2.43 -4.15 -10.04
CA ALA A 8 -3.63 -4.69 -9.40
C ALA A 8 -3.75 -4.22 -7.94
N LEU A 9 -2.64 -4.15 -7.20
CA LEU A 9 -2.64 -3.61 -5.84
C LEU A 9 -3.01 -2.13 -5.84
N TYR A 10 -2.47 -1.34 -6.77
CA TYR A 10 -2.86 0.05 -6.97
C TYR A 10 -4.38 0.18 -7.24
N GLU A 11 -4.93 -0.54 -8.21
CA GLU A 11 -6.38 -0.52 -8.46
C GLU A 11 -7.20 -0.91 -7.23
N LEU A 12 -6.74 -1.91 -6.48
CA LEU A 12 -7.42 -2.36 -5.28
C LEU A 12 -7.46 -1.29 -4.18
N VAL A 13 -6.31 -0.66 -3.87
CA VAL A 13 -6.23 0.39 -2.82
C VAL A 13 -6.93 1.69 -3.21
N TRP A 14 -7.22 1.90 -4.49
CA TRP A 14 -8.02 3.02 -4.99
C TRP A 14 -9.49 2.67 -5.19
N SER A 15 -9.85 1.39 -5.19
CA SER A 15 -11.24 0.91 -5.27
C SER A 15 -11.90 0.82 -3.89
N ARG A 16 -11.13 0.46 -2.85
CA ARG A 16 -11.66 0.28 -1.49
C ARG A 16 -10.63 0.62 -0.40
N PRO A 17 -11.08 0.94 0.84
CA PRO A 17 -10.19 1.21 1.96
C PRO A 17 -9.27 0.03 2.29
N MET A 18 -8.00 0.31 2.63
CA MET A 18 -7.02 -0.71 3.05
C MET A 18 -7.49 -1.54 4.25
N THR A 19 -8.31 -0.97 5.12
CA THR A 19 -8.92 -1.68 6.25
C THR A 19 -9.88 -2.78 5.81
N GLU A 20 -10.59 -2.59 4.70
CA GLU A 20 -11.47 -3.62 4.12
C GLU A 20 -10.64 -4.71 3.43
N ILE A 21 -9.66 -4.30 2.63
CA ILE A 21 -8.70 -5.22 1.99
C ILE A 21 -8.04 -6.10 3.06
N ALA A 22 -7.53 -5.50 4.12
CA ALA A 22 -6.89 -6.21 5.23
C ALA A 22 -7.81 -7.27 5.85
N ARG A 23 -9.08 -6.92 6.09
CA ARG A 23 -10.08 -7.84 6.64
C ARG A 23 -10.41 -8.99 5.69
N GLU A 24 -10.57 -8.69 4.40
CA GLU A 24 -10.92 -9.68 3.37
C GLU A 24 -9.80 -10.72 3.19
N PHE A 25 -8.55 -10.27 3.19
CA PHE A 25 -7.39 -11.16 2.98
C PHE A 25 -6.76 -11.69 4.27
N GLY A 26 -7.33 -11.34 5.43
CA GLY A 26 -6.86 -11.75 6.75
C GLY A 26 -5.45 -11.25 7.10
N ILE A 27 -5.06 -10.09 6.56
CA ILE A 27 -3.75 -9.45 6.77
C ILE A 27 -3.92 -8.15 7.58
N ARG A 28 -2.81 -7.53 7.97
CA ARG A 28 -2.85 -6.21 8.63
C ARG A 28 -2.87 -5.10 7.59
N ASP A 29 -3.66 -4.07 7.83
CA ASP A 29 -3.71 -2.84 7.02
C ASP A 29 -2.35 -2.14 6.95
N GLN A 30 -1.57 -2.21 8.04
CA GLN A 30 -0.18 -1.76 8.08
C GLN A 30 0.72 -2.48 7.07
N HIS A 31 0.53 -3.80 6.86
CA HIS A 31 1.32 -4.53 5.87
C HIS A 31 0.95 -4.10 4.44
N VAL A 32 -0.33 -3.80 4.19
CA VAL A 32 -0.78 -3.21 2.91
C VAL A 32 -0.12 -1.85 2.68
N ALA A 33 -0.11 -0.99 3.70
CA ALA A 33 0.53 0.32 3.64
C ALA A 33 2.03 0.23 3.34
N GLN A 34 2.76 -0.64 4.05
CA GLN A 34 4.20 -0.85 3.84
C GLN A 34 4.52 -1.37 2.44
N ALA A 35 3.75 -2.34 1.94
CA ALA A 35 3.93 -2.85 0.60
C ALA A 35 3.72 -1.75 -0.45
N CYS A 36 2.72 -0.88 -0.27
CA CYS A 36 2.55 0.26 -1.16
C CYS A 36 3.72 1.24 -1.10
N ASP A 37 4.20 1.57 0.10
CA ASP A 37 5.31 2.52 0.26
C ASP A 37 6.60 1.97 -0.37
N TYR A 38 6.85 0.66 -0.25
CA TYR A 38 8.02 0.04 -0.85
C TYR A 38 7.96 -0.05 -2.37
N HIS A 39 6.81 -0.43 -2.93
CA HIS A 39 6.62 -0.53 -4.38
C HIS A 39 6.29 0.82 -5.04
N ASP A 40 6.49 1.93 -4.33
CA ASP A 40 6.16 3.29 -4.77
C ASP A 40 4.75 3.37 -5.38
N ILE A 41 3.79 2.75 -4.71
CA ILE A 41 2.39 2.74 -5.10
C ILE A 41 1.73 3.93 -4.41
N ALA A 42 1.29 4.90 -5.22
CA ALA A 42 0.55 6.05 -4.71
C ALA A 42 -0.73 5.59 -3.99
N ARG A 43 -0.88 5.97 -2.72
CA ARG A 43 -2.05 5.65 -1.89
C ARG A 43 -2.99 6.86 -1.77
N PRO A 44 -4.31 6.63 -1.58
CA PRO A 44 -5.23 7.69 -1.22
C PRO A 44 -4.82 8.34 0.10
N ARG A 45 -4.74 9.67 0.14
CA ARG A 45 -4.38 10.43 1.36
C ARG A 45 -5.36 10.17 2.50
N ALA A 46 -4.91 10.37 3.74
CA ALA A 46 -5.78 10.33 4.91
C ALA A 46 -7.01 11.27 4.70
N GLY A 47 -8.21 10.74 4.90
CA GLY A 47 -9.47 11.45 4.64
C GLY A 47 -10.00 11.38 3.19
N HIS A 48 -9.29 10.76 2.24
CA HIS A 48 -9.80 10.50 0.89
C HIS A 48 -11.09 9.68 0.94
N TRP A 49 -11.08 8.55 1.67
CA TRP A 49 -12.27 7.69 1.81
C TRP A 49 -13.43 8.37 2.52
N GLN A 50 -13.16 9.31 3.44
CA GLN A 50 -14.21 10.14 4.02
C GLN A 50 -14.83 11.06 2.97
N LYS A 51 -14.03 11.68 2.10
CA LYS A 51 -14.55 12.51 0.99
C LYS A 51 -15.38 11.67 0.00
N VAL A 52 -14.90 10.48 -0.38
CA VAL A 52 -15.62 9.54 -1.26
C VAL A 52 -16.96 9.15 -0.64
N ASN A 53 -16.98 8.76 0.63
CA ASN A 53 -18.21 8.36 1.33
C ASN A 53 -19.22 9.51 1.45
N HIS A 54 -18.75 10.77 1.43
CA HIS A 54 -19.59 11.96 1.41
C HIS A 54 -19.94 12.44 -0.02
N GLY A 55 -19.66 11.64 -1.06
CA GLY A 55 -19.99 11.94 -2.46
C GLY A 55 -19.16 13.07 -3.07
N LYS A 56 -18.01 13.43 -2.49
CA LYS A 56 -17.16 14.50 -3.02
C LYS A 56 -16.23 13.96 -4.11
N ALA A 57 -16.01 14.78 -5.14
CA ALA A 57 -14.99 14.52 -6.14
C ALA A 57 -13.60 14.43 -5.46
N VAL A 58 -12.89 13.36 -5.75
CA VAL A 58 -11.54 13.10 -5.25
C VAL A 58 -10.62 12.89 -6.43
N GLU A 59 -9.43 13.49 -6.35
CA GLU A 59 -8.39 13.29 -7.35
C GLU A 59 -7.64 11.99 -7.07
N ARG A 60 -7.48 11.19 -8.12
CA ARG A 60 -6.67 9.98 -8.10
C ARG A 60 -5.26 10.31 -8.54
N VAL A 61 -4.28 9.92 -7.72
CA VAL A 61 -2.86 10.07 -8.07
C VAL A 61 -2.50 8.91 -8.96
N THR A 62 -1.98 9.20 -10.15
CA THR A 62 -1.54 8.20 -11.13
C THR A 62 -0.40 7.34 -10.58
N LEU A 63 -0.40 6.06 -10.92
CA LEU A 63 0.70 5.15 -10.62
C LEU A 63 1.93 5.55 -11.46
N SER A 64 3.01 5.96 -10.81
CA SER A 64 4.31 6.17 -11.47
C SER A 64 4.93 4.82 -11.85
N ASN A 65 5.65 4.72 -12.96
CA ASN A 65 6.32 3.47 -13.38
C ASN A 65 7.83 3.64 -13.52
N ASP A 66 8.40 4.65 -12.86
CA ASP A 66 9.80 5.03 -13.03
C ASP A 66 10.76 4.06 -12.31
N THR A 67 10.34 3.54 -11.14
CA THR A 67 11.17 2.67 -10.29
C THR A 67 10.76 1.20 -10.33
N PHE A 68 9.47 0.93 -10.52
CA PHE A 68 8.90 -0.43 -10.49
C PHE A 68 8.03 -0.69 -11.71
N SER A 69 8.09 -1.91 -12.23
CA SER A 69 7.27 -2.36 -13.35
C SER A 69 5.80 -2.51 -12.90
N PRO A 70 4.81 -2.15 -13.74
CA PRO A 70 3.40 -2.40 -13.45
C PRO A 70 3.07 -3.89 -13.21
N ASP A 71 3.91 -4.79 -13.74
CA ASP A 71 3.76 -6.24 -13.64
C ASP A 71 4.51 -6.85 -12.43
N ASP A 72 5.21 -6.05 -11.63
CA ASP A 72 5.92 -6.53 -10.45
C ASP A 72 4.95 -7.18 -9.46
N ILE A 73 5.28 -8.38 -8.99
CA ILE A 73 4.40 -9.14 -8.10
C ILE A 73 4.63 -8.72 -6.66
N VAL A 74 3.58 -8.21 -6.02
CA VAL A 74 3.54 -7.85 -4.61
C VAL A 74 2.88 -8.99 -3.83
N ILE A 75 3.58 -9.48 -2.80
CA ILE A 75 3.11 -10.53 -1.90
C ILE A 75 3.03 -9.96 -0.49
N ILE A 76 1.88 -10.08 0.17
CA ILE A 76 1.64 -9.62 1.55
C ILE A 76 1.04 -10.74 2.35
N ASP A 77 1.70 -11.18 3.41
CA ASP A 77 1.20 -12.22 4.29
C ASP A 77 0.80 -11.68 5.68
N SER A 78 0.17 -12.54 6.48
CA SER A 78 -0.33 -12.21 7.83
C SER A 78 0.71 -12.36 8.93
N ALA A 79 1.72 -13.21 8.75
CA ALA A 79 2.91 -13.40 9.57
C ALA A 79 3.99 -12.32 9.33
N GLY A 80 3.97 -11.66 8.16
CA GLY A 80 4.87 -10.58 7.80
C GLY A 80 4.74 -10.22 6.32
N TRP A 81 5.42 -9.16 5.91
CA TRP A 81 5.63 -8.88 4.50
C TRP A 81 7.04 -9.38 4.16
N GLU A 82 7.13 -10.62 3.66
CA GLU A 82 8.40 -11.24 3.23
C GLU A 82 8.80 -10.70 1.86
N ILE A 83 9.75 -9.77 1.84
CA ILE A 83 10.52 -9.45 0.63
C ILE A 83 11.39 -10.65 0.29
N ALA A 84 11.08 -11.34 -0.81
CA ALA A 84 12.07 -12.19 -1.47
C ALA A 84 13.22 -11.29 -1.94
N PRO A 85 14.47 -11.53 -1.50
CA PRO A 85 15.57 -10.62 -1.74
C PRO A 85 16.12 -10.84 -3.14
N ALA A 86 15.85 -9.90 -4.05
CA ALA A 86 16.74 -9.64 -5.16
C ALA A 86 17.02 -8.14 -5.15
N LEU A 87 18.14 -7.78 -4.49
CA LEU A 87 18.81 -6.47 -4.46
C LEU A 87 17.91 -5.24 -4.26
N GLN A 88 18.05 -4.57 -3.12
CA GLN A 88 18.50 -3.16 -3.08
C GLN A 88 18.76 -2.69 -1.64
N ASP A 89 20.03 -2.35 -1.39
CA ASP A 89 20.43 -1.39 -0.38
C ASP A 89 19.67 -0.07 -0.60
N THR A 90 18.92 0.40 0.40
CA THR A 90 18.99 1.77 0.96
C THR A 90 17.85 2.00 1.95
N ALA A 91 18.25 2.23 3.20
CA ALA A 91 17.61 3.10 4.19
C ALA A 91 16.10 3.34 4.07
N HIS A 92 15.30 2.51 4.73
CA HIS A 92 14.07 2.99 5.37
C HIS A 92 14.26 2.98 6.88
N GLU A 93 15.00 3.99 7.34
CA GLU A 93 14.97 4.47 8.71
C GLU A 93 13.52 4.85 9.03
N THR A 94 12.79 3.88 9.58
CA THR A 94 11.45 4.09 10.11
C THR A 94 11.59 5.03 11.30
N ALA A 95 11.43 6.33 11.06
CA ALA A 95 11.25 7.35 12.07
C ALA A 95 9.99 7.02 12.89
N ARG A 96 10.14 6.15 13.89
CA ARG A 96 9.22 6.02 15.01
C ARG A 96 9.29 7.35 15.76
N ARG A 97 8.29 8.20 15.55
CA ARG A 97 8.00 9.31 16.47
C ARG A 97 7.89 8.75 17.89
N PRO A 98 8.59 9.30 18.89
CA PRO A 98 8.23 9.04 20.27
C PRO A 98 6.92 9.77 20.57
N SER A 99 5.89 9.03 20.94
CA SER A 99 4.70 9.58 21.58
C SER A 99 5.05 9.91 23.03
N ALA A 100 5.12 11.19 23.37
CA ALA A 100 5.14 11.74 24.72
C ALA A 100 3.96 12.73 24.82
N PRO A 101 3.39 13.04 25.99
CA PRO A 101 4.02 13.11 27.31
C PRO A 101 3.58 12.05 28.32
#